data_AF-A0A7V7VVN2-F1
#
_entry.id   AF-A0A7V7VVN2-F1
#
_cell.length_a   1.000
_cell.length_b   1.000
_cell.length_c   1.000
_cell.angle_alpha   90.00
_cell.angle_beta   90.00
_cell.angle_gamma   90.00
#
_symmetry.space_group_name_H-M   'P 1'
#
loop_
_entity.id
_entity.type
_entity.pdbx_description
1 polymer ?
#
loop_
_entity_poly.entity_id
_entity_poly.type
_entity_poly.pdbx_seq_one_letter_code
_entity_poly.pdbx_strand_id
1 'polypeptide(L)'
;MSSIFFHPATLAVAMTALPSSGQALAQCAPSSPGPISISSGSCSDPALTIRESANAAPVVDVSGTGSYSGTSVLLTATGTGHGMQVSGNGTATLIGTSPDDVSEVITNGTGGHGLYAVDGGVIEGSYTTVTTYGVSAVGANSSITLIDSSVSTVEENSHGAYAAGGGTITLTRTDFTIYGTAASAAFADAGGEVTLNDLNTFSFGDNAPGAVASGADSNLYGYHSLVVSLKWVRKGTR
;
A
#
# COMPACT_ATOMS: atom_id res chain seq x y z
N MET A 1 -59.12 -38.26 -49.63
CA MET A 1 -57.96 -38.53 -48.78
C MET A 1 -57.02 -37.34 -48.87
N SER A 2 -57.10 -36.40 -47.93
CA SER A 2 -56.08 -35.35 -47.74
C SER A 2 -55.96 -35.11 -46.24
N SER A 3 -54.80 -35.48 -45.69
CA SER A 3 -54.47 -35.42 -44.27
C SER A 3 -54.02 -34.01 -43.90
N ILE A 4 -54.58 -33.47 -42.82
CA ILE A 4 -54.15 -32.22 -42.19
C ILE A 4 -53.25 -32.62 -41.02
N PHE A 5 -51.94 -32.39 -41.15
CA PHE A 5 -50.97 -32.57 -40.06
C PHE A 5 -50.86 -31.27 -39.25
N PHE A 6 -51.39 -31.25 -38.04
CA PHE A 6 -51.11 -30.22 -37.04
C PHE A 6 -49.80 -30.55 -36.31
N HIS A 7 -48.79 -29.68 -36.43
CA HIS A 7 -47.57 -29.71 -35.63
C HIS A 7 -47.78 -28.84 -34.38
N PRO A 8 -47.60 -29.37 -33.16
CA PRO A 8 -47.52 -28.54 -31.96
C PRO A 8 -46.14 -27.89 -31.87
N ALA A 9 -46.07 -26.57 -32.00
CA ALA A 9 -44.87 -25.78 -31.74
C ALA A 9 -44.75 -25.56 -30.22
N THR A 10 -43.79 -26.24 -29.60
CA THR A 10 -43.38 -26.00 -28.22
C THR A 10 -42.59 -24.69 -28.14
N LEU A 11 -43.19 -23.66 -27.55
CA LEU A 11 -42.52 -22.39 -27.26
C LEU A 11 -41.56 -22.58 -26.08
N ALA A 12 -40.26 -22.57 -26.33
CA ALA A 12 -39.25 -22.52 -25.28
C ALA A 12 -39.19 -21.09 -24.71
N VAL A 13 -39.66 -20.91 -23.47
CA VAL A 13 -39.50 -19.65 -22.73
C VAL A 13 -38.03 -19.56 -22.30
N ALA A 14 -37.25 -18.75 -23.02
CA ALA A 14 -35.94 -18.33 -22.57
C ALA A 14 -36.13 -17.35 -21.40
N MET A 15 -36.01 -17.86 -20.17
CA MET A 15 -35.88 -17.00 -18.99
C MET A 15 -34.50 -16.35 -19.03
N THR A 16 -34.47 -15.11 -19.53
CA THR A 16 -33.32 -14.21 -19.31
C THR A 16 -33.27 -13.89 -17.81
N ALA A 17 -32.44 -14.64 -17.08
CA ALA A 17 -32.05 -14.26 -15.74
C ALA A 17 -31.29 -12.94 -15.83
N LEU A 18 -31.95 -11.84 -15.48
CA LEU A 18 -31.28 -10.58 -15.19
C LEU A 18 -30.31 -10.84 -14.02
N PRO A 19 -29.00 -10.65 -14.17
CA PRO A 19 -28.10 -10.76 -13.04
C PRO A 19 -28.53 -9.74 -12.00
N SER A 20 -28.69 -10.19 -10.76
CA SER A 20 -29.10 -9.34 -9.66
C SER A 20 -28.05 -8.22 -9.48
N SER A 21 -28.48 -6.99 -9.66
CA SER A 21 -27.69 -5.77 -9.42
C SER A 21 -27.32 -5.55 -7.94
N GLY A 22 -27.50 -6.56 -7.08
CA GLY A 22 -27.16 -6.53 -5.66
C GLY A 22 -25.65 -6.63 -5.39
N GLN A 23 -24.83 -7.04 -6.36
CA GLN A 23 -23.37 -7.12 -6.17
C GLN A 23 -22.65 -5.78 -6.27
N ALA A 24 -23.27 -4.74 -6.83
CA ALA A 24 -22.62 -3.43 -7.00
C ALA A 24 -22.65 -2.55 -5.73
N LEU A 25 -23.61 -2.75 -4.82
CA LEU A 25 -23.81 -1.90 -3.65
C LEU A 25 -23.03 -2.35 -2.40
N ALA A 26 -22.39 -3.53 -2.42
CA ALA A 26 -21.63 -4.08 -1.30
C ALA A 26 -20.10 -4.06 -1.51
N GLN A 27 -19.61 -3.48 -2.61
CA GLN A 27 -18.21 -3.59 -3.01
C GLN A 27 -17.23 -3.04 -1.97
N CYS A 28 -17.65 -2.06 -1.17
CA CYS A 28 -16.80 -1.37 -0.21
C CYS A 28 -17.51 -1.15 1.14
N ALA A 29 -18.12 -2.21 1.69
CA ALA A 29 -18.73 -2.16 3.01
C ALA A 29 -17.69 -2.37 4.13
N PRO A 30 -17.80 -1.69 5.28
CA PRO A 30 -18.73 -0.60 5.58
C PRO A 30 -18.48 0.67 4.78
N SER A 31 -19.52 1.48 4.59
CA SER A 31 -19.39 2.78 3.93
C SER A 31 -18.41 3.68 4.66
N SER A 32 -17.77 4.57 3.89
CA SER A 32 -16.97 5.67 4.44
C SER A 32 -17.73 6.40 5.58
N PRO A 33 -17.05 6.75 6.69
CA PRO A 33 -15.60 6.69 6.92
C PRO A 33 -15.09 5.36 7.52
N GLY A 34 -15.86 4.28 7.53
CA GLY A 34 -15.44 3.03 8.18
C GLY A 34 -14.26 2.31 7.49
N PRO A 35 -13.47 1.52 8.24
CA PRO A 35 -12.41 0.70 7.68
C PRO A 35 -13.00 -0.49 6.91
N ILE A 36 -12.26 -1.04 5.95
CA ILE A 36 -12.71 -2.16 5.11
C ILE A 36 -11.78 -3.36 5.22
N SER A 37 -12.35 -4.55 5.09
CA SER A 37 -11.61 -5.80 4.96
C SER A 37 -12.15 -6.60 3.77
N ILE A 38 -11.26 -6.97 2.84
CA ILE A 38 -11.60 -7.58 1.55
C ILE A 38 -10.77 -8.85 1.40
N SER A 39 -11.39 -10.01 1.64
CA SER A 39 -10.73 -11.32 1.45
C SER A 39 -10.97 -11.93 0.07
N SER A 40 -11.96 -11.40 -0.67
CA SER A 40 -12.29 -11.78 -2.05
C SER A 40 -13.10 -10.67 -2.73
N GLY A 41 -13.12 -10.66 -4.05
CA GLY A 41 -13.79 -9.61 -4.83
C GLY A 41 -13.00 -8.31 -4.88
N SER A 42 -13.66 -7.22 -5.24
CA SER A 42 -13.01 -5.91 -5.44
C SER A 42 -13.80 -4.78 -4.78
N CYS A 43 -13.07 -3.85 -4.18
CA CYS A 43 -13.56 -2.55 -3.75
C CYS A 43 -12.86 -1.43 -4.52
N SER A 44 -13.63 -0.43 -4.98
CA SER A 44 -13.07 0.80 -5.51
C SER A 44 -13.64 2.00 -4.78
N ASP A 45 -12.78 2.79 -4.16
CA ASP A 45 -13.13 4.08 -3.58
C ASP A 45 -12.86 5.21 -4.59
N PRO A 46 -13.85 6.07 -4.87
CA PRO A 46 -13.65 7.24 -5.71
C PRO A 46 -12.83 8.33 -4.99
N ALA A 47 -12.40 9.33 -5.77
CA ALA A 47 -11.75 10.55 -5.28
C ALA A 47 -12.44 11.15 -4.05
N LEU A 48 -11.63 11.64 -3.11
CA LEU A 48 -12.05 12.28 -1.86
C LEU A 48 -12.74 11.35 -0.87
N THR A 49 -12.68 10.03 -1.06
CA THR A 49 -13.16 9.09 -0.06
C THR A 49 -12.23 9.10 1.15
N ILE A 50 -12.83 9.25 2.33
CA ILE A 50 -12.13 9.19 3.61
C ILE A 50 -12.42 7.84 4.26
N ARG A 51 -11.40 7.17 4.79
CA ARG A 51 -11.57 6.01 5.68
C ARG A 51 -10.68 6.14 6.89
N GLU A 52 -11.16 5.65 8.02
CA GLU A 52 -10.48 5.78 9.29
C GLU A 52 -10.58 4.50 10.13
N SER A 53 -9.53 4.23 10.90
CA SER A 53 -9.54 3.18 11.94
C SER A 53 -8.89 3.70 13.21
N ALA A 54 -9.64 3.65 14.31
CA ALA A 54 -9.15 4.02 15.65
C ALA A 54 -8.71 2.81 16.50
N ASN A 55 -8.76 1.60 15.92
CA ASN A 55 -8.49 0.35 16.63
C ASN A 55 -7.22 -0.32 16.08
N ALA A 56 -6.97 -1.55 16.52
CA ALA A 56 -5.87 -2.37 16.00
C ALA A 56 -6.09 -2.89 14.56
N ALA A 57 -7.29 -2.75 14.01
CA ALA A 57 -7.57 -3.14 12.63
C ALA A 57 -6.98 -2.13 11.63
N PRO A 58 -6.43 -2.57 10.49
CA PRO A 58 -6.04 -1.68 9.41
C PRO A 58 -7.21 -0.82 8.89
N VAL A 59 -6.93 0.34 8.29
CA VAL A 59 -7.97 1.14 7.62
C VAL A 59 -8.47 0.42 6.37
N VAL A 60 -7.54 -0.12 5.58
CA VAL A 60 -7.81 -1.02 4.46
C VAL A 60 -7.05 -2.31 4.69
N ASP A 61 -7.76 -3.42 4.81
CA ASP A 61 -7.21 -4.76 4.90
C ASP A 61 -7.61 -5.56 3.66
N VAL A 62 -6.63 -6.04 2.90
CA VAL A 62 -6.85 -6.89 1.72
C VAL A 62 -6.14 -8.21 1.94
N SER A 63 -6.86 -9.32 1.75
CA SER A 63 -6.32 -10.66 1.93
C SER A 63 -6.84 -11.61 0.86
N GLY A 64 -6.31 -12.84 0.82
CA GLY A 64 -6.83 -13.89 -0.07
C GLY A 64 -6.68 -13.51 -1.54
N THR A 65 -7.79 -13.35 -2.25
CA THR A 65 -7.82 -12.85 -3.64
C THR A 65 -8.58 -11.53 -3.75
N GLY A 66 -8.64 -10.78 -2.65
CA GLY A 66 -9.24 -9.46 -2.60
C GLY A 66 -8.46 -8.43 -3.41
N SER A 67 -9.15 -7.40 -3.88
CA SER A 67 -8.53 -6.28 -4.58
C SER A 67 -9.12 -4.95 -4.13
N TYR A 68 -8.25 -3.96 -3.89
CA TYR A 68 -8.64 -2.59 -3.56
C TYR A 68 -8.10 -1.58 -4.57
N SER A 69 -8.89 -0.58 -4.91
CA SER A 69 -8.47 0.57 -5.73
C SER A 69 -8.96 1.87 -5.12
N GLY A 70 -8.05 2.71 -4.64
CA GLY A 70 -8.34 4.06 -4.17
C GLY A 70 -7.81 5.09 -5.17
N THR A 71 -8.65 6.03 -5.58
CA THR A 71 -8.21 7.24 -6.29
C THR A 71 -8.34 8.43 -5.36
N SER A 72 -7.27 9.23 -5.18
CA SER A 72 -7.22 10.43 -4.32
C SER A 72 -7.96 10.26 -2.99
N VAL A 73 -7.70 9.13 -2.30
CA VAL A 73 -8.34 8.77 -1.03
C VAL A 73 -7.53 9.29 0.15
N LEU A 74 -8.18 9.43 1.30
CA LEU A 74 -7.53 9.70 2.59
C LEU A 74 -7.75 8.53 3.54
N LEU A 75 -6.68 7.85 3.93
CA LEU A 75 -6.69 6.74 4.88
C LEU A 75 -6.04 7.17 6.19
N THR A 76 -6.79 7.17 7.29
CA THR A 76 -6.27 7.61 8.61
C THR A 76 -6.36 6.49 9.65
N ALA A 77 -5.22 5.91 10.02
CA ALA A 77 -5.10 5.01 11.16
C ALA A 77 -4.71 5.80 12.42
N THR A 78 -5.60 5.93 13.40
CA THR A 78 -5.28 6.54 14.70
C THR A 78 -5.04 5.52 15.81
N GLY A 79 -5.54 4.29 15.64
CA GLY A 79 -5.21 3.15 16.50
C GLY A 79 -3.94 2.44 16.04
N THR A 80 -3.56 1.35 16.70
CA THR A 80 -2.32 0.59 16.42
C THR A 80 -2.34 -0.22 15.10
N GLY A 81 -3.38 -0.06 14.28
CA GLY A 81 -3.47 -0.71 12.97
C GLY A 81 -2.63 -0.01 11.90
N HIS A 82 -2.53 -0.64 10.73
CA HIS A 82 -1.87 -0.07 9.55
C HIS A 82 -2.81 0.86 8.77
N GLY A 83 -2.25 1.80 8.01
CA GLY A 83 -3.03 2.56 7.03
C GLY A 83 -3.63 1.62 5.98
N MET A 84 -2.78 0.81 5.36
CA MET A 84 -3.18 -0.27 4.46
C MET A 84 -2.35 -1.51 4.73
N GLN A 85 -3.02 -2.65 4.86
CA GLN A 85 -2.39 -3.96 4.91
C GLN A 85 -2.88 -4.82 3.76
N VAL A 86 -1.95 -5.46 3.05
CA VAL A 86 -2.26 -6.40 1.97
C VAL A 86 -1.51 -7.71 2.21
N SER A 87 -2.23 -8.83 2.11
CA SER A 87 -1.70 -10.17 2.39
C SER A 87 -2.19 -11.27 1.46
N GLY A 88 -1.52 -12.42 1.47
CA GLY A 88 -1.86 -13.54 0.59
C GLY A 88 -1.67 -13.16 -0.88
N ASN A 89 -2.64 -13.46 -1.74
CA ASN A 89 -2.64 -12.98 -3.14
C ASN A 89 -3.45 -11.68 -3.28
N GLY A 90 -3.63 -10.93 -2.19
CA GLY A 90 -4.34 -9.66 -2.18
C GLY A 90 -3.58 -8.60 -2.97
N THR A 91 -4.33 -7.68 -3.57
CA THR A 91 -3.76 -6.56 -4.34
C THR A 91 -4.40 -5.23 -3.93
N ALA A 92 -3.61 -4.16 -3.88
CA ALA A 92 -4.14 -2.82 -3.69
C ALA A 92 -3.46 -1.81 -4.60
N THR A 93 -4.24 -0.84 -5.07
CA THR A 93 -3.75 0.32 -5.82
C THR A 93 -4.17 1.62 -5.14
N LEU A 94 -3.25 2.57 -5.02
CA LEU A 94 -3.48 3.93 -4.54
C LEU A 94 -2.99 4.92 -5.58
N ILE A 95 -3.90 5.67 -6.19
CA ILE A 95 -3.57 6.57 -7.30
C ILE A 95 -4.04 7.97 -6.98
N GLY A 96 -3.12 8.91 -6.77
CA GLY A 96 -3.43 10.33 -6.90
C GLY A 96 -3.56 10.73 -8.37
N THR A 97 -4.35 11.75 -8.65
CA THR A 97 -4.50 12.24 -10.04
C THR A 97 -3.44 13.26 -10.43
N SER A 98 -2.76 13.86 -9.45
CA SER A 98 -1.69 14.84 -9.66
C SER A 98 -0.85 15.03 -8.39
N PRO A 99 0.28 15.77 -8.44
CA PRO A 99 1.04 16.13 -7.25
C PRO A 99 0.24 16.92 -6.18
N ASP A 100 -0.82 17.61 -6.59
CA ASP A 100 -1.69 18.40 -5.70
C ASP A 100 -2.95 17.61 -5.27
N ASP A 101 -3.21 16.45 -5.87
CA ASP A 101 -4.36 15.59 -5.60
C ASP A 101 -3.88 14.15 -5.43
N VAL A 102 -3.26 13.92 -4.27
CA VAL A 102 -2.61 12.66 -3.90
C VAL A 102 -3.58 11.70 -3.23
N SER A 103 -3.23 10.40 -3.25
CA SER A 103 -3.77 9.47 -2.24
C SER A 103 -2.94 9.60 -0.96
N GLU A 104 -3.57 9.92 0.15
CA GLU A 104 -2.88 10.18 1.42
C GLU A 104 -3.14 9.06 2.43
N VAL A 105 -2.07 8.60 3.07
CA VAL A 105 -2.10 7.60 4.13
C VAL A 105 -1.41 8.13 5.36
N ILE A 106 -2.18 8.36 6.42
CA ILE A 106 -1.71 8.87 7.70
C ILE A 106 -1.84 7.76 8.73
N THR A 107 -0.73 7.37 9.36
CA THR A 107 -0.73 6.37 10.43
C THR A 107 -0.21 6.99 11.70
N ASN A 108 -1.04 7.25 12.70
CA ASN A 108 -0.62 7.89 13.94
C ASN A 108 -0.41 6.89 15.09
N GLY A 109 -0.89 5.66 14.93
CA GLY A 109 -0.75 4.63 15.95
C GLY A 109 0.63 3.99 15.99
N THR A 110 1.13 3.79 17.21
CA THR A 110 2.42 3.13 17.45
C THR A 110 2.45 1.72 16.86
N GLY A 111 3.55 1.40 16.15
CA GLY A 111 3.76 0.09 15.55
C GLY A 111 2.98 -0.16 14.25
N GLY A 112 2.20 0.82 13.80
CA GLY A 112 1.57 0.79 12.48
C GLY A 112 2.61 1.00 11.36
N HIS A 113 2.17 0.73 10.14
CA HIS A 113 2.84 1.10 8.91
C HIS A 113 1.82 1.83 8.05
N GLY A 114 2.25 2.79 7.24
CA GLY A 114 1.38 3.41 6.26
C GLY A 114 0.90 2.38 5.26
N LEU A 115 1.84 1.72 4.58
CA LEU A 115 1.57 0.61 3.66
C LEU A 115 2.31 -0.63 4.13
N TYR A 116 1.60 -1.75 4.24
CA TYR A 116 2.16 -3.02 4.70
C TYR A 116 1.77 -4.18 3.80
N ALA A 117 2.72 -4.63 2.98
CA ALA A 117 2.58 -5.83 2.18
C ALA A 117 3.23 -7.01 2.90
N VAL A 118 2.47 -8.07 3.19
CA VAL A 118 2.94 -9.23 3.94
C VAL A 118 2.45 -10.53 3.33
N ASP A 119 3.15 -11.65 3.52
CA ASP A 119 2.70 -12.98 3.09
C ASP A 119 2.21 -13.07 1.62
N GLY A 120 2.88 -12.36 0.70
CA GLY A 120 2.59 -12.34 -0.74
C GLY A 120 1.77 -11.15 -1.24
N GLY A 121 1.35 -10.25 -0.34
CA GLY A 121 0.53 -9.10 -0.71
C GLY A 121 1.23 -8.12 -1.65
N VAL A 122 0.47 -7.45 -2.52
CA VAL A 122 1.01 -6.50 -3.51
C VAL A 122 0.33 -5.14 -3.38
N ILE A 123 1.13 -4.09 -3.24
CA ILE A 123 0.65 -2.70 -3.20
C ILE A 123 1.34 -1.90 -4.31
N GLU A 124 0.57 -1.23 -5.15
CA GLU A 124 1.07 -0.27 -6.13
C GLU A 124 0.51 1.12 -5.81
N GLY A 125 1.39 2.13 -5.83
CA GLY A 125 1.01 3.51 -5.57
C GLY A 125 1.62 4.48 -6.57
N SER A 126 0.83 5.46 -7.00
CA SER A 126 1.34 6.62 -7.74
C SER A 126 0.72 7.90 -7.19
N TYR A 127 1.51 8.98 -7.08
CA TYR A 127 1.07 10.20 -6.39
C TYR A 127 0.48 9.86 -5.00
N THR A 128 1.21 9.03 -4.25
CA THR A 128 0.80 8.58 -2.92
C THR A 128 1.69 9.25 -1.87
N THR A 129 1.07 9.81 -0.84
CA THR A 129 1.76 10.39 0.32
C THR A 129 1.55 9.50 1.53
N VAL A 130 2.64 9.05 2.14
CA VAL A 130 2.63 8.23 3.35
C VAL A 130 3.27 9.00 4.49
N THR A 131 2.55 9.17 5.60
CA THR A 131 2.99 10.00 6.73
C THR A 131 3.06 9.21 8.03
N THR A 132 4.11 9.52 8.81
CA THR A 132 4.44 9.05 10.17
C THR A 132 5.11 7.67 10.22
N TYR A 133 4.50 6.62 9.64
CA TYR A 133 5.11 5.30 9.55
C TYR A 133 5.20 4.89 8.09
N GLY A 134 6.41 4.55 7.65
CA GLY A 134 6.73 4.32 6.25
C GLY A 134 6.04 3.09 5.64
N VAL A 135 6.68 2.56 4.60
CA VAL A 135 6.18 1.41 3.84
C VAL A 135 7.00 0.17 4.16
N SER A 136 6.35 -0.98 4.23
CA SER A 136 6.97 -2.24 4.64
C SER A 136 6.52 -3.41 3.76
N ALA A 137 7.46 -4.16 3.19
CA ALA A 137 7.22 -5.37 2.42
C ALA A 137 7.94 -6.55 3.06
N VAL A 138 7.19 -7.50 3.61
CA VAL A 138 7.76 -8.60 4.41
C VAL A 138 7.30 -9.96 3.89
N GLY A 139 8.25 -10.87 3.69
CA GLY A 139 7.98 -12.22 3.20
C GLY A 139 8.06 -12.35 1.68
N ALA A 140 8.25 -13.58 1.22
CA ALA A 140 8.38 -13.87 -0.21
C ALA A 140 7.14 -13.45 -1.00
N ASN A 141 7.36 -12.86 -2.17
CA ASN A 141 6.34 -12.32 -3.07
C ASN A 141 5.57 -11.10 -2.55
N SER A 142 5.84 -10.63 -1.32
CA SER A 142 5.31 -9.36 -0.85
C SER A 142 6.01 -8.21 -1.58
N SER A 143 5.23 -7.27 -2.13
CA SER A 143 5.82 -6.16 -2.87
C SER A 143 5.10 -4.84 -2.70
N ILE A 144 5.88 -3.75 -2.70
CA ILE A 144 5.37 -2.37 -2.76
C ILE A 144 6.08 -1.63 -3.89
N THR A 145 5.32 -1.05 -4.81
CA THR A 145 5.85 -0.13 -5.83
C THR A 145 5.26 1.26 -5.63
N LEU A 146 6.11 2.29 -5.50
CA LEU A 146 5.69 3.69 -5.45
C LEU A 146 6.34 4.51 -6.56
N ILE A 147 5.53 5.33 -7.25
CA ILE A 147 5.96 6.17 -8.36
C ILE A 147 5.46 7.61 -8.16
N ASP A 148 6.34 8.60 -8.24
CA ASP A 148 5.97 10.03 -8.06
C ASP A 148 5.28 10.28 -6.70
N SER A 149 5.81 9.67 -5.65
CA SER A 149 5.20 9.59 -4.32
C SER A 149 6.04 10.30 -3.26
N SER A 150 5.51 10.42 -2.04
CA SER A 150 6.30 10.91 -0.90
C SER A 150 6.10 10.05 0.34
N VAL A 151 7.17 9.90 1.12
CA VAL A 151 7.15 9.15 2.39
C VAL A 151 7.84 9.97 3.47
N SER A 152 7.16 10.15 4.58
CA SER A 152 7.67 10.88 5.74
C SER A 152 7.53 10.05 7.01
N THR A 153 8.59 9.99 7.82
CA THR A 153 8.56 9.33 9.14
C THR A 153 9.17 10.23 10.20
N VAL A 154 8.70 10.11 11.45
CA VAL A 154 9.11 10.99 12.56
C VAL A 154 9.53 10.25 13.84
N GLU A 155 9.51 8.92 13.81
CA GLU A 155 9.73 8.08 15.00
C GLU A 155 11.16 7.50 15.05
N GLU A 156 11.61 7.12 16.24
CA GLU A 156 12.88 6.39 16.41
C GLU A 156 12.82 5.01 15.75
N ASN A 157 13.95 4.56 15.18
CA ASN A 157 14.04 3.34 14.36
C ASN A 157 12.99 3.26 13.23
N SER A 158 12.47 4.41 12.77
CA SER A 158 11.54 4.41 11.64
C SER A 158 12.30 4.29 10.31
N HIS A 159 11.81 3.38 9.47
CA HIS A 159 12.33 3.19 8.13
C HIS A 159 11.28 3.69 7.14
N GLY A 160 11.68 4.60 6.24
CA GLY A 160 10.81 5.10 5.17
C GLY A 160 10.33 3.95 4.28
N ALA A 161 11.24 3.10 3.85
CA ALA A 161 10.98 1.84 3.18
C ALA A 161 11.73 0.70 3.87
N TYR A 162 11.01 -0.34 4.28
CA TYR A 162 11.57 -1.53 4.93
C TYR A 162 11.20 -2.80 4.16
N ALA A 163 12.19 -3.53 3.66
CA ALA A 163 11.97 -4.80 2.98
C ALA A 163 12.66 -5.93 3.75
N ALA A 164 11.97 -7.05 3.98
CA ALA A 164 12.55 -8.20 4.67
C ALA A 164 11.99 -9.55 4.22
N GLY A 165 12.74 -10.62 4.47
CA GLY A 165 12.26 -12.00 4.30
C GLY A 165 11.88 -12.37 2.87
N GLY A 166 12.54 -11.78 1.86
CA GLY A 166 12.19 -11.93 0.45
C GLY A 166 11.17 -10.91 -0.06
N GLY A 167 10.78 -9.94 0.77
CA GLY A 167 9.94 -8.81 0.35
C GLY A 167 10.71 -7.84 -0.53
N THR A 168 9.99 -7.18 -1.44
CA THR A 168 10.59 -6.29 -2.45
C THR A 168 9.92 -4.92 -2.44
N ILE A 169 10.71 -3.85 -2.53
CA ILE A 169 10.18 -2.48 -2.66
C ILE A 169 10.84 -1.81 -3.84
N THR A 170 10.04 -1.23 -4.74
CA THR A 170 10.52 -0.41 -5.86
C THR A 170 10.02 1.02 -5.73
N LEU A 171 10.94 1.98 -5.75
CA LEU A 171 10.65 3.39 -5.55
C LEU A 171 11.17 4.16 -6.75
N THR A 172 10.31 4.94 -7.40
CA THR A 172 10.68 5.75 -8.57
C THR A 172 10.20 7.17 -8.41
N ARG A 173 11.13 8.14 -8.41
CA ARG A 173 10.80 9.56 -8.16
C ARG A 173 10.00 9.75 -6.87
N THR A 174 10.40 9.03 -5.83
CA THR A 174 9.79 9.10 -4.49
C THR A 174 10.64 9.97 -3.58
N ASP A 175 10.02 10.96 -2.96
CA ASP A 175 10.67 11.86 -2.00
C ASP A 175 10.60 11.28 -0.58
N PHE A 176 11.73 11.23 0.12
CA PHE A 176 11.79 10.78 1.51
C PHE A 176 12.18 11.92 2.46
N THR A 177 11.39 12.09 3.52
CA THR A 177 11.73 12.97 4.66
C THR A 177 11.68 12.20 5.96
N ILE A 178 12.84 11.83 6.50
CA ILE A 178 12.97 10.91 7.61
C ILE A 178 13.57 11.61 8.81
N TYR A 179 12.88 11.51 9.95
CA TYR A 179 13.36 11.99 11.23
C TYR A 179 13.36 10.86 12.25
N GLY A 180 14.42 10.80 13.06
CA GLY A 180 14.48 9.89 14.20
C GLY A 180 15.87 9.31 14.44
N THR A 181 16.15 8.94 15.69
CA THR A 181 17.35 8.17 16.03
C THR A 181 17.31 6.83 15.31
N ALA A 182 18.41 6.42 14.69
CA ALA A 182 18.54 5.17 13.94
C ALA A 182 17.54 4.99 12.79
N ALA A 183 16.90 6.08 12.35
CA ALA A 183 15.97 6.08 11.23
C ALA A 183 16.70 6.00 9.87
N SER A 184 16.04 5.47 8.85
CA SER A 184 16.61 5.45 7.49
C SER A 184 15.56 5.64 6.41
N ALA A 185 15.94 6.16 5.25
CA ALA A 185 15.00 6.26 4.12
C ALA A 185 14.72 4.89 3.51
N ALA A 186 15.74 4.05 3.37
CA ALA A 186 15.58 2.67 2.93
C ALA A 186 16.32 1.70 3.86
N PHE A 187 15.72 0.53 4.09
CA PHE A 187 16.30 -0.55 4.87
C PHE A 187 15.89 -1.90 4.26
N ALA A 188 16.86 -2.61 3.69
CA ALA A 188 16.71 -3.99 3.27
C ALA A 188 17.30 -4.90 4.35
N ASP A 189 16.50 -5.83 4.88
CA ASP A 189 16.91 -6.78 5.92
C ASP A 189 16.73 -8.22 5.44
N ALA A 190 17.55 -9.16 5.92
CA ALA A 190 17.37 -10.62 5.80
C ALA A 190 16.60 -11.10 4.54
N GLY A 191 17.22 -11.00 3.37
CA GLY A 191 16.65 -11.40 2.08
C GLY A 191 15.73 -10.38 1.42
N GLY A 192 15.52 -9.22 2.04
CA GLY A 192 14.75 -8.12 1.48
C GLY A 192 15.50 -7.35 0.40
N GLU A 193 14.74 -6.72 -0.48
CA GLU A 193 15.27 -5.93 -1.60
C GLU A 193 14.57 -4.57 -1.67
N VAL A 194 15.37 -3.50 -1.79
CA VAL A 194 14.84 -2.16 -2.10
C VAL A 194 15.56 -1.60 -3.34
N THR A 195 14.78 -1.25 -4.35
CA THR A 195 15.21 -0.58 -5.57
C THR A 195 14.84 0.90 -5.52
N LEU A 196 15.83 1.76 -5.70
CA LEU A 196 15.76 3.22 -5.60
C LEU A 196 16.06 3.86 -6.96
N ASN A 197 15.05 4.46 -7.60
CA ASN A 197 15.16 5.09 -8.92
C ASN A 197 14.83 6.58 -8.82
N ASP A 198 15.79 7.46 -9.14
CA ASP A 198 15.58 8.92 -9.17
C ASP A 198 14.98 9.50 -7.87
N LEU A 199 15.55 9.13 -6.70
CA LEU A 199 15.02 9.56 -5.41
C LEU A 199 15.68 10.83 -4.88
N ASN A 200 14.88 11.61 -4.14
CA ASN A 200 15.37 12.64 -3.25
C ASN A 200 15.20 12.17 -1.81
N THR A 201 16.27 12.20 -1.02
CA THR A 201 16.24 11.70 0.35
C THR A 201 16.82 12.70 1.34
N PHE A 202 16.05 12.95 2.39
CA PHE A 202 16.47 13.68 3.57
C PHE A 202 16.31 12.77 4.79
N SER A 203 17.41 12.52 5.51
CA SER A 203 17.40 11.76 6.76
C SER A 203 18.10 12.54 7.86
N PHE A 204 17.45 12.66 9.01
CA PHE A 204 17.94 13.43 10.14
C PHE A 204 17.73 12.71 11.47
N GLY A 205 18.83 12.50 12.19
CA GLY A 205 18.83 11.92 13.53
C GLY A 205 20.19 11.33 13.88
N ASP A 206 20.36 10.97 15.16
CA ASP A 206 21.54 10.26 15.62
C ASP A 206 21.58 8.87 14.97
N ASN A 207 22.71 8.52 14.32
CA ASN A 207 22.85 7.26 13.58
C ASN A 207 21.77 7.05 12.51
N ALA A 208 21.34 8.08 11.80
CA ALA A 208 20.30 7.97 10.77
C ALA A 208 20.89 7.85 9.34
N PRO A 209 21.24 6.62 8.87
CA PRO A 209 21.76 6.42 7.52
C PRO A 209 20.69 6.74 6.46
N GLY A 210 21.11 7.11 5.25
CA GLY A 210 20.19 7.29 4.13
C GLY A 210 19.57 5.96 3.68
N ALA A 211 20.40 4.94 3.45
CA ALA A 211 19.97 3.60 3.07
C ALA A 211 20.84 2.53 3.74
N VAL A 212 20.25 1.36 4.06
CA VAL A 212 20.93 0.23 4.71
C VAL A 212 20.54 -1.08 4.04
N ALA A 213 21.52 -1.96 3.79
CA ALA A 213 21.32 -3.38 3.53
C ALA A 213 21.96 -4.16 4.68
N SER A 214 21.18 -4.98 5.36
CA SER A 214 21.58 -5.75 6.55
C SER A 214 21.07 -7.18 6.47
N GLY A 215 21.81 -8.13 7.04
CA GLY A 215 21.44 -9.54 7.02
C GLY A 215 21.76 -10.23 5.68
N ALA A 216 21.64 -11.56 5.70
CA ALA A 216 21.95 -12.40 4.54
C ALA A 216 21.04 -12.06 3.36
N ASP A 217 21.60 -12.07 2.15
CA ASP A 217 20.88 -11.88 0.88
C ASP A 217 20.07 -10.58 0.77
N SER A 218 20.37 -9.58 1.60
CA SER A 218 19.76 -8.25 1.50
C SER A 218 20.38 -7.45 0.34
N ASN A 219 19.54 -6.72 -0.40
CA ASN A 219 19.99 -5.97 -1.58
C ASN A 219 19.44 -4.54 -1.62
N LEU A 220 20.31 -3.61 -1.99
CA LEU A 220 19.96 -2.24 -2.36
C LEU A 220 20.44 -1.97 -3.78
N TYR A 221 19.51 -1.57 -4.64
CA TYR A 221 19.83 -1.13 -6.00
C TYR A 221 19.54 0.36 -6.15
N GLY A 222 20.49 1.11 -6.69
CA GLY A 222 20.31 2.52 -7.02
C GLY A 222 20.47 2.73 -8.52
N TYR A 223 19.45 3.28 -9.18
CA TYR A 223 19.52 3.66 -10.58
C TYR A 223 19.31 5.17 -10.71
N HIS A 224 20.24 5.83 -11.40
CA HIS A 224 20.30 7.28 -11.61
C HIS A 224 20.48 8.11 -10.31
N SER A 225 20.37 9.44 -10.40
CA SER A 225 20.89 10.40 -9.41
C SER A 225 20.21 10.27 -8.04
N LEU A 226 20.86 9.60 -7.10
CA LEU A 226 20.48 9.60 -5.69
C LEU A 226 21.06 10.86 -5.01
N VAL A 227 20.20 11.81 -4.64
CA VAL A 227 20.61 12.93 -3.79
C VAL A 227 20.38 12.53 -2.33
N VAL A 228 21.48 12.18 -1.64
CA VAL A 228 21.47 11.94 -0.19
C VAL A 228 21.98 13.18 0.51
N SER A 229 21.10 13.90 1.21
CA SER A 229 21.50 14.99 2.09
C SER A 229 21.68 14.47 3.52
N LEU A 230 22.91 14.09 3.88
CA LEU A 230 23.28 13.63 5.22
C LEU A 230 23.74 14.82 6.08
N LYS A 231 23.03 15.12 7.17
CA LYS A 231 23.54 16.04 8.19
C LYS A 231 23.97 15.26 9.43
N TRP A 232 25.28 15.00 9.55
CA TRP A 232 25.89 14.45 10.75
C TRP A 232 25.77 15.42 11.93
N VAL A 233 25.14 15.01 13.02
CA VAL A 233 25.29 15.64 14.33
C VAL A 233 26.34 14.84 15.11
N ARG A 234 27.50 15.45 15.41
CA ARG A 234 28.48 14.84 16.31
C ARG A 234 27.84 14.72 17.70
N LYS A 235 27.77 13.50 18.25
CA LYS A 235 27.55 13.28 19.68
C LYS A 235 28.62 14.03 20.47
N GLY A 236 28.23 15.11 21.13
CA GLY A 236 29.02 15.70 22.21
C GLY A 236 28.99 14.73 23.38
N THR A 237 30.15 14.17 23.73
CA THR A 237 30.35 13.48 25.00
C THR A 237 29.99 14.40 26.15
N ARG A 238 29.06 14.00 27.01
CA ARG A 238 28.98 14.44 28.40
C ARG A 238 29.00 13.21 29.30
#